data_AF-A0A2M8CK23-F1
#
_entry.id   AF-A0A2M8CK23-F1
#
_cell.length_a   1.000
_cell.length_b   1.000
_cell.length_c   1.000
_cell.angle_alpha   90.00
_cell.angle_beta   90.00
_cell.angle_gamma   90.00
#
_symmetry.space_group_name_H-M   'P 1'
#
loop_
_entity.id
_entity.type
_entity.pdbx_description
1 polymer ?
#
loop_
_entity_poly.entity_id
_entity_poly.type
_entity_poly.pdbx_seq_one_letter_code
_entity_poly.pdbx_strand_id
1 'polypeptide(L)'
;VFEFEQLSRILQQKAHETVLEINLNAIINNLNKFRSKLQPGTLVMAMVKAFSYGGGSFEIANVLQYHQVDYLAVAYADEGVELRKAGIDLPIMVMSPEEHALDTMIRHQLEPEIFNLRTLKLLEKAIKRNVIPQNKPIKIHLKVDTGMHRLGFGMEEISEIIFTIKKNPHLYLQSVFSHLAASDKPAFDEFTREQIKQLTQVKELTIGQFDHKILFHLANSGGISRFPEAHFDMVRIGIGMYGIGDMEMQLDNAVRLKSVLVQIREVKKGDSVGYNRSWIAEKNTPVGVVSIGYADGLLRALGNQRANLFINGYPVPIIGDVCMDMCMVDLTGINAMENDDVIVFDEEHTVSQL
;
A
#
# COMPACT_ATOMS: atom_id res chain seq x y z
N VAL A 1 -0.25 -16.87 27.97
CA VAL A 1 -0.33 -15.54 27.32
C VAL A 1 -0.04 -14.51 28.41
N PHE A 2 0.98 -13.64 28.32
CA PHE A 2 1.14 -12.64 29.41
C PHE A 2 2.52 -12.04 29.81
N GLU A 3 3.61 -12.08 29.03
CA GLU A 3 4.76 -11.17 29.31
C GLU A 3 4.92 -10.11 28.22
N PHE A 4 4.71 -10.50 26.95
CA PHE A 4 4.93 -9.60 25.83
C PHE A 4 3.88 -8.50 25.68
N GLU A 5 2.60 -8.73 25.98
CA GLU A 5 1.61 -7.64 25.93
C GLU A 5 1.79 -6.62 27.05
N GLN A 6 2.24 -7.05 28.24
CA GLN A 6 2.56 -6.10 29.30
C GLN A 6 3.73 -5.20 28.90
N LEU A 7 4.78 -5.79 28.30
CA LEU A 7 5.88 -5.04 27.70
C LEU A 7 5.42 -4.12 26.57
N SER A 8 4.55 -4.59 25.68
CA SER A 8 3.98 -3.77 24.60
C SER A 8 3.23 -2.54 25.14
N ARG A 9 2.37 -2.72 26.16
CA ARG A 9 1.66 -1.60 26.83
C ARG A 9 2.61 -0.59 27.47
N ILE A 10 3.74 -1.04 28.02
CA ILE A 10 4.77 -0.15 28.61
C ILE A 10 5.53 0.63 27.52
N LEU A 11 5.72 0.04 26.34
CA LEU A 11 6.49 0.62 25.23
C LEU A 11 5.64 1.47 24.27
N GLN A 12 4.31 1.49 24.44
CA GLN A 12 3.41 2.30 23.62
C GLN A 12 3.63 3.81 23.87
N GLN A 13 3.92 4.56 22.80
CA GLN A 13 4.11 6.02 22.87
C GLN A 13 2.80 6.80 23.05
N LYS A 14 1.66 6.21 22.66
CA LYS A 14 0.32 6.80 22.81
C LYS A 14 -0.64 5.72 23.30
N ALA A 15 -1.41 6.04 24.34
CA ALA A 15 -2.46 5.17 24.86
C ALA A 15 -3.76 5.45 24.11
N HIS A 16 -4.03 4.66 23.07
CA HIS A 16 -5.33 4.58 22.42
C HIS A 16 -5.87 3.17 22.59
N GLU A 17 -7.17 3.04 22.85
CA GLU A 17 -7.84 1.75 23.02
C GLU A 17 -7.95 0.97 21.70
N THR A 18 -8.06 1.70 20.59
CA THR A 18 -8.03 1.13 19.24
C THR A 18 -6.61 1.13 18.69
N VAL A 19 -6.15 -0.05 18.29
CA VAL A 19 -4.76 -0.30 17.88
C VAL A 19 -4.72 -1.08 16.57
N LEU A 20 -3.96 -0.55 15.62
CA LEU A 20 -3.55 -1.27 14.41
C LEU A 20 -2.18 -1.91 14.65
N GLU A 21 -2.14 -3.22 14.79
CA GLU A 21 -0.94 -4.02 14.98
C GLU A 21 -0.40 -4.50 13.64
N ILE A 22 0.93 -4.47 13.48
CA ILE A 22 1.60 -4.92 12.26
C ILE A 22 2.68 -5.93 12.58
N ASN A 23 2.57 -7.08 11.93
CA ASN A 23 3.52 -8.16 12.05
C ASN A 23 4.62 -8.02 10.99
N LEU A 24 5.75 -7.44 11.39
CA LEU A 24 6.92 -7.27 10.51
C LEU A 24 7.50 -8.61 10.02
N ASN A 25 7.35 -9.69 10.81
CA ASN A 25 7.79 -11.02 10.38
C ASN A 25 6.91 -11.55 9.24
N ALA A 26 5.59 -11.34 9.30
CA ALA A 26 4.67 -11.68 8.22
C ALA A 26 5.03 -10.91 6.93
N ILE A 27 5.35 -9.61 7.04
CA ILE A 27 5.83 -8.80 5.91
C ILE A 27 7.07 -9.43 5.25
N ILE A 28 8.06 -9.82 6.06
CA ILE A 28 9.30 -10.42 5.55
C ILE A 28 9.09 -11.81 4.97
N ASN A 29 8.26 -12.64 5.61
CA ASN A 29 7.89 -13.94 5.07
C ASN A 29 7.24 -13.80 3.70
N ASN A 30 6.28 -12.89 3.56
CA ASN A 30 5.63 -12.61 2.30
C ASN A 30 6.61 -12.10 1.25
N LEU A 31 7.46 -11.12 1.59
CA LEU A 31 8.53 -10.65 0.71
C LEU A 31 9.38 -11.81 0.17
N ASN A 32 9.76 -12.76 1.03
CA ASN A 32 10.56 -13.91 0.64
C ASN A 32 9.79 -14.92 -0.23
N LYS A 33 8.49 -15.12 0.02
CA LYS A 33 7.61 -15.92 -0.86
C LYS A 33 7.50 -15.32 -2.27
N PHE A 34 7.48 -13.99 -2.39
CA PHE A 34 7.53 -13.34 -3.70
C PHE A 34 8.91 -13.47 -4.35
N ARG A 35 9.99 -13.24 -3.60
CA ARG A 35 11.38 -13.42 -4.09
C ARG A 35 11.64 -14.83 -4.61
N SER A 36 11.09 -15.86 -3.99
CA SER A 36 11.27 -17.25 -4.45
C SER A 36 10.63 -17.55 -5.80
N LYS A 37 9.73 -16.69 -6.30
CA LYS A 37 9.16 -16.80 -7.66
C LYS A 37 9.99 -16.08 -8.73
N LEU A 38 10.98 -15.27 -8.35
CA LEU A 38 11.73 -14.43 -9.26
C LEU A 38 12.92 -15.15 -9.87
N GLN A 39 13.28 -14.78 -11.10
CA GLN A 39 14.51 -15.22 -11.71
C GLN A 39 15.72 -14.57 -11.02
N PRO A 40 16.88 -15.25 -10.95
CA PRO A 40 18.10 -14.68 -10.39
C PRO A 40 18.44 -13.31 -11.02
N GLY A 41 18.72 -12.33 -10.17
CA GLY A 41 19.05 -10.96 -10.60
C GLY A 41 17.85 -10.05 -10.88
N THR A 42 16.61 -10.53 -10.74
CA THR A 42 15.42 -9.67 -10.76
C THR A 42 15.37 -8.84 -9.48
N LEU A 43 15.32 -7.52 -9.63
CA LEU A 43 15.27 -6.60 -8.49
C LEU A 43 13.84 -6.53 -7.91
N VAL A 44 13.72 -6.12 -6.65
CA VAL A 44 12.44 -5.89 -5.98
C VAL A 44 12.33 -4.44 -5.55
N MET A 45 11.24 -3.81 -5.97
CA MET A 45 10.80 -2.51 -5.48
C MET A 45 9.62 -2.72 -4.52
N ALA A 46 9.79 -2.35 -3.26
CA ALA A 46 8.71 -2.38 -2.27
C ALA A 46 7.92 -1.06 -2.28
N MET A 47 6.61 -1.18 -2.41
CA MET A 47 5.69 -0.05 -2.35
C MET A 47 5.36 0.26 -0.88
N VAL A 48 5.85 1.40 -0.38
CA VAL A 48 5.66 1.88 1.00
C VAL A 48 4.84 3.17 1.07
N LYS A 49 4.10 3.47 0.00
CA LYS A 49 3.17 4.60 -0.10
C LYS A 49 2.01 4.52 0.90
N ALA A 50 1.36 5.66 1.15
CA ALA A 50 0.29 5.81 2.13
C ALA A 50 0.75 5.38 3.53
N PHE A 51 1.96 5.79 3.91
CA PHE A 51 2.64 5.37 5.14
C PHE A 51 2.68 3.85 5.32
N SER A 52 3.12 3.12 4.29
CA SER A 52 3.10 1.66 4.29
C SER A 52 1.69 1.10 4.49
N TYR A 53 0.72 1.63 3.74
CA TYR A 53 -0.70 1.25 3.82
C TYR A 53 -1.31 1.44 5.22
N GLY A 54 -0.95 2.54 5.89
CA GLY A 54 -1.40 2.90 7.24
C GLY A 54 -0.51 2.37 8.36
N GLY A 55 0.61 1.75 8.00
CA GLY A 55 1.41 0.94 8.92
C GLY A 55 2.60 1.58 9.63
N GLY A 56 2.92 2.83 9.31
CA GLY A 56 4.17 3.47 9.74
C GLY A 56 5.24 3.29 8.68
N SER A 57 5.61 4.41 8.03
CA SER A 57 6.49 4.39 6.87
C SER A 57 7.92 3.98 7.22
N PHE A 58 8.45 4.47 8.33
CA PHE A 58 9.86 4.28 8.67
C PHE A 58 10.20 2.86 9.10
N GLU A 59 9.47 2.29 10.06
CA GLU A 59 9.77 0.98 10.64
C GLU A 59 9.76 -0.11 9.56
N ILE A 60 8.74 -0.08 8.69
CA ILE A 60 8.62 -1.00 7.56
C ILE A 60 9.75 -0.76 6.55
N ALA A 61 10.02 0.49 6.16
CA ALA A 61 11.11 0.80 5.23
C ALA A 61 12.49 0.37 5.75
N ASN A 62 12.75 0.55 7.05
CA ASN A 62 14.01 0.17 7.68
C ASN A 62 14.19 -1.35 7.74
N VAL A 63 13.12 -2.08 8.07
CA VAL A 63 13.12 -3.55 8.01
C VAL A 63 13.34 -4.03 6.58
N LEU A 64 12.68 -3.44 5.59
CA LEU A 64 12.88 -3.79 4.18
C LEU A 64 14.32 -3.48 3.70
N GLN A 65 14.92 -2.38 4.16
CA GLN A 65 16.32 -2.03 3.91
C GLN A 65 17.28 -3.05 4.54
N TYR A 66 17.04 -3.44 5.79
CA TYR A 66 17.83 -4.49 6.46
C TYR A 66 17.75 -5.82 5.71
N HIS A 67 16.57 -6.15 5.17
CA HIS A 67 16.35 -7.32 4.31
C HIS A 67 16.70 -7.10 2.82
N GLN A 68 17.47 -6.04 2.53
CA GLN A 68 18.10 -5.76 1.24
C GLN A 68 17.11 -5.71 0.07
N VAL A 69 15.97 -5.05 0.24
CA VAL A 69 15.13 -4.69 -0.92
C VAL A 69 15.88 -3.68 -1.80
N ASP A 70 15.73 -3.77 -3.11
CA ASP A 70 16.57 -3.01 -4.05
C ASP A 70 16.09 -1.56 -4.21
N TYR A 71 14.78 -1.34 -4.11
CA TYR A 71 14.12 -0.05 -4.26
C TYR A 71 12.96 0.11 -3.28
N LEU A 72 12.66 1.36 -2.93
CA LEU A 72 11.39 1.76 -2.35
C LEU A 72 10.63 2.65 -3.32
N ALA A 73 9.31 2.65 -3.21
CA ALA A 73 8.46 3.60 -3.91
C ALA A 73 7.39 4.19 -2.99
N VAL A 74 7.26 5.52 -3.05
CA VAL A 74 6.31 6.33 -2.31
C VAL A 74 5.36 7.06 -3.27
N ALA A 75 4.21 7.51 -2.77
CA ALA A 75 3.29 8.29 -3.60
C ALA A 75 3.79 9.73 -3.77
N TYR A 76 4.17 10.35 -2.65
CA TYR A 76 4.49 11.78 -2.57
C TYR A 76 5.92 12.03 -2.10
N ALA A 77 6.45 13.20 -2.44
CA ALA A 77 7.82 13.57 -2.07
C ALA A 77 8.02 13.62 -0.55
N ASP A 78 7.03 14.11 0.21
CA ASP A 78 7.12 14.23 1.67
C ASP A 78 7.35 12.88 2.35
N GLU A 79 6.67 11.82 1.88
CA GLU A 79 6.91 10.46 2.36
C GLU A 79 8.38 10.05 2.16
N GLY A 80 8.95 10.32 0.98
CA GLY A 80 10.35 10.02 0.67
C GLY A 80 11.34 10.87 1.47
N VAL A 81 11.00 12.13 1.74
CA VAL A 81 11.81 13.03 2.59
C VAL A 81 11.87 12.52 4.01
N GLU A 82 10.74 12.09 4.58
CA GLU A 82 10.72 11.51 5.94
C GLU A 82 11.54 10.22 6.02
N LEU A 83 11.46 9.35 5.02
CA LEU A 83 12.32 8.16 4.94
C LEU A 83 13.81 8.52 4.91
N ARG A 84 14.20 9.52 4.11
CA ARG A 84 15.58 10.02 4.05
C ARG A 84 16.05 10.56 5.40
N LYS A 85 15.24 11.38 6.07
CA LYS A 85 15.55 11.91 7.41
C LYS A 85 15.71 10.81 8.45
N ALA A 86 14.99 9.71 8.28
CA ALA A 86 15.05 8.57 9.18
C ALA A 86 16.20 7.59 8.86
N GLY A 87 17.06 7.88 7.88
CA GLY A 87 18.26 7.08 7.58
C GLY A 87 18.06 5.97 6.56
N ILE A 88 17.02 6.07 5.72
CA ILE A 88 16.86 5.18 4.57
C ILE A 88 17.76 5.65 3.43
N ASP A 89 18.66 4.79 2.99
CA ASP A 89 19.66 5.04 1.94
C ASP A 89 19.30 4.37 0.60
N LEU A 90 18.33 3.44 0.60
CA LEU A 90 17.84 2.82 -0.63
C LEU A 90 17.36 3.84 -1.67
N PRO A 91 17.45 3.56 -2.97
CA PRO A 91 16.79 4.37 -3.99
C PRO A 91 15.28 4.48 -3.72
N ILE A 92 14.74 5.70 -3.84
CA ILE A 92 13.32 5.98 -3.59
C ILE A 92 12.71 6.63 -4.82
N MET A 93 11.79 5.90 -5.46
CA MET A 93 10.96 6.42 -6.55
C MET A 93 9.74 7.15 -5.99
N VAL A 94 9.42 8.33 -6.53
CA VAL A 94 8.21 9.10 -6.20
C VAL A 94 7.25 9.06 -7.38
N MET A 95 6.08 8.47 -7.17
CA MET A 95 5.11 8.21 -8.25
C MET A 95 4.34 9.45 -8.72
N SER A 96 4.14 10.44 -7.85
CA SER A 96 3.39 11.66 -8.16
C SER A 96 4.22 12.89 -7.81
N PRO A 97 5.25 13.20 -8.61
CA PRO A 97 6.06 14.40 -8.39
C PRO A 97 5.25 15.66 -8.70
N GLU A 98 5.08 16.49 -7.68
CA GLU A 98 4.39 17.77 -7.78
C GLU A 98 5.37 18.92 -7.98
N GLU A 99 4.95 19.96 -8.69
CA GLU A 99 5.82 21.08 -9.09
C GLU A 99 6.56 21.71 -7.91
N HIS A 100 5.85 21.96 -6.80
CA HIS A 100 6.41 22.60 -5.61
C HIS A 100 7.37 21.69 -4.84
N ALA A 101 7.33 20.38 -5.08
CA ALA A 101 8.14 19.39 -4.39
C ALA A 101 9.43 19.03 -5.14
N LEU A 102 9.55 19.38 -6.43
CA LEU A 102 10.70 18.99 -7.27
C LEU A 102 12.05 19.45 -6.71
N ASP A 103 12.13 20.69 -6.20
CA ASP A 103 13.34 21.22 -5.57
C ASP A 103 13.72 20.42 -4.31
N THR A 104 12.72 19.97 -3.54
CA THR A 104 12.93 19.10 -2.37
C THR A 104 13.36 17.69 -2.79
N MET A 105 12.74 17.12 -3.81
CA MET A 105 13.12 15.80 -4.35
C MET A 105 14.59 15.77 -4.78
N ILE A 106 15.05 16.79 -5.50
CA ILE A 106 16.45 16.92 -5.93
C ILE A 106 17.39 16.95 -4.72
N ARG A 107 17.09 17.79 -3.71
CA ARG A 107 17.91 17.91 -2.48
C ARG A 107 18.02 16.60 -1.71
N HIS A 108 16.95 15.80 -1.70
CA HIS A 108 16.87 14.54 -0.98
C HIS A 108 17.18 13.30 -1.84
N GLN A 109 17.65 13.50 -3.09
CA GLN A 109 18.00 12.41 -4.01
C GLN A 109 16.84 11.40 -4.19
N LEU A 110 15.65 11.94 -4.41
CA LEU A 110 14.45 11.17 -4.76
C LEU A 110 14.31 11.12 -6.29
N GLU A 111 13.81 10.00 -6.81
CA GLU A 111 13.76 9.71 -8.24
C GLU A 111 12.32 9.90 -8.78
N PRO A 112 12.02 10.95 -9.55
CA PRO A 112 10.66 11.22 -10.02
C PRO A 112 10.17 10.25 -11.11
N GLU A 113 8.90 9.87 -11.02
CA GLU A 113 8.11 9.30 -12.11
C GLU A 113 7.77 10.38 -13.16
N ILE A 114 8.12 10.13 -14.41
CA ILE A 114 7.80 11.01 -15.55
C ILE A 114 6.73 10.34 -16.40
N PHE A 115 5.51 10.89 -16.36
CA PHE A 115 4.35 10.32 -17.04
C PHE A 115 3.68 11.27 -18.05
N ASN A 116 4.19 12.50 -18.21
CA ASN A 116 3.80 13.42 -19.27
C ASN A 116 4.90 14.49 -19.51
N LEU A 117 4.79 15.23 -20.62
CA LEU A 117 5.74 16.29 -20.99
C LEU A 117 5.77 17.46 -20.01
N ARG A 118 4.66 17.76 -19.34
CA ARG A 118 4.59 18.85 -18.35
C ARG A 118 5.51 18.57 -17.17
N THR A 119 5.43 17.37 -16.59
CA THR A 119 6.26 16.94 -15.47
C THR A 119 7.74 16.97 -15.84
N LEU A 120 8.10 16.48 -17.03
CA LEU A 120 9.48 16.56 -17.53
C LEU A 120 9.98 18.02 -17.59
N LYS A 121 9.22 18.92 -18.23
CA LYS A 121 9.58 20.34 -18.36
C LYS A 121 9.71 21.03 -17.00
N LEU A 122 8.87 20.69 -16.04
CA LEU A 122 8.94 21.23 -14.68
C LEU A 122 10.22 20.75 -13.96
N LEU A 123 10.57 19.47 -14.12
CA LEU A 123 11.82 18.92 -13.58
C LEU A 123 13.03 19.61 -14.20
N GLU A 124 13.06 19.83 -15.51
CA GLU A 124 14.16 20.55 -16.18
C GLU A 124 14.32 21.98 -15.65
N LYS A 125 13.21 22.68 -15.37
CA LYS A 125 13.24 24.00 -14.72
C LYS A 125 13.79 23.91 -13.29
N ALA A 126 13.41 22.88 -12.52
CA ALA A 126 13.95 22.66 -11.18
C ALA A 126 15.46 22.37 -11.20
N ILE A 127 15.93 21.53 -12.12
CA ILE A 127 17.35 21.23 -12.30
C ILE A 127 18.16 22.51 -12.58
N LYS A 128 17.66 23.37 -13.48
CA LYS A 128 18.31 24.66 -13.80
C LYS A 128 18.36 25.58 -12.58
N ARG A 129 17.30 25.66 -11.79
CA ARG A 129 17.23 26.47 -10.55
C ARG A 129 18.21 25.99 -9.47
N ASN A 130 18.39 24.68 -9.33
CA ASN A 130 19.28 24.08 -8.33
C ASN A 130 20.75 23.96 -8.79
N VAL A 131 21.08 24.39 -10.01
CA VAL A 131 22.45 24.41 -10.55
C VAL A 131 23.14 23.03 -10.43
N ILE A 132 22.41 21.98 -10.79
CA ILE A 132 22.89 20.60 -10.67
C ILE A 132 24.07 20.36 -11.63
N PRO A 133 25.23 19.88 -11.14
CA PRO A 133 26.38 19.64 -12.01
C PRO A 133 26.12 18.46 -12.95
N GLN A 134 26.69 18.51 -14.15
CA GLN A 134 26.47 17.49 -15.19
C GLN A 134 26.91 16.07 -14.77
N ASN A 135 27.86 15.95 -13.83
CA ASN A 135 28.33 14.66 -13.32
C ASN A 135 27.43 14.06 -12.22
N LYS A 136 26.31 14.71 -11.87
CA LYS A 136 25.31 14.21 -10.93
C LYS A 136 23.90 14.33 -11.53
N PRO A 137 23.62 13.60 -12.63
CA PRO A 137 22.31 13.67 -13.26
C PRO A 137 21.22 13.13 -12.32
N ILE A 138 20.01 13.68 -12.46
CA ILE A 138 18.83 13.24 -11.72
C ILE A 138 18.30 11.98 -12.38
N LYS A 139 18.20 10.91 -11.59
CA LYS A 139 17.59 9.65 -12.03
C LYS A 139 16.09 9.81 -12.16
N ILE A 140 15.53 9.31 -13.26
CA ILE A 140 14.10 9.41 -13.57
C ILE A 140 13.54 8.05 -14.00
N HIS A 141 12.24 7.86 -13.76
CA HIS A 141 11.51 6.66 -14.17
C HIS A 141 10.43 7.04 -15.19
N LEU A 142 10.58 6.61 -16.44
CA LEU A 142 9.62 6.90 -17.50
C LEU A 142 8.44 5.93 -17.43
N LYS A 143 7.23 6.46 -17.34
CA LYS A 143 6.01 5.65 -17.36
C LYS A 143 5.36 5.62 -18.72
N VAL A 144 5.03 4.42 -19.18
CA VAL A 144 4.28 4.17 -20.40
C VAL A 144 2.89 3.67 -20.04
N ASP A 145 1.89 4.11 -20.78
CA ASP A 145 0.56 3.54 -20.71
C ASP A 145 0.43 2.38 -21.69
N THR A 146 0.24 1.18 -21.15
CA THR A 146 -0.01 -0.03 -21.94
C THR A 146 -1.44 -0.55 -21.76
N GLY A 147 -2.39 0.33 -21.43
CA GLY A 147 -3.82 0.00 -21.37
C GLY A 147 -4.50 0.26 -20.02
N MET A 148 -3.80 0.82 -19.03
CA MET A 148 -4.45 1.24 -17.77
C MET A 148 -5.14 2.59 -17.92
N HIS A 149 -4.69 3.44 -18.85
CA HIS A 149 -5.28 4.75 -19.15
C HIS A 149 -5.39 5.69 -17.95
N ARG A 150 -4.47 5.54 -16.98
CA ARG A 150 -4.40 6.40 -15.79
C ARG A 150 -3.34 7.48 -15.94
N LEU A 151 -2.11 7.06 -16.21
CA LEU A 151 -0.92 7.92 -16.36
C LEU A 151 0.10 7.17 -17.22
N GLY A 152 0.89 7.92 -17.98
CA GLY A 152 1.96 7.39 -18.82
C GLY A 152 1.85 7.94 -20.24
N PHE A 153 2.96 7.87 -20.96
CA PHE A 153 3.02 8.21 -22.38
C PHE A 153 2.40 7.10 -23.23
N GLY A 154 1.71 7.47 -24.30
CA GLY A 154 1.26 6.53 -25.33
C GLY A 154 2.44 5.97 -26.14
N MET A 155 2.21 4.86 -26.83
CA MET A 155 3.24 4.18 -27.64
C MET A 155 3.83 5.10 -28.73
N GLU A 156 3.00 5.97 -29.29
CA GLU A 156 3.35 6.96 -30.32
C GLU A 156 4.28 8.07 -29.81
N GLU A 157 4.28 8.35 -28.51
CA GLU A 157 5.10 9.40 -27.90
C GLU A 157 6.50 8.90 -27.48
N ILE A 158 6.70 7.59 -27.40
CA ILE A 158 7.90 6.96 -26.80
C ILE A 158 9.20 7.39 -27.48
N SER A 159 9.23 7.40 -28.81
CA SER A 159 10.43 7.78 -29.56
C SER A 159 10.82 9.24 -29.32
N GLU A 160 9.83 10.14 -29.27
CA GLU A 160 10.07 11.57 -29.03
C GLU A 160 10.54 11.84 -27.60
N ILE A 161 9.93 11.18 -26.60
CA ILE A 161 10.31 11.37 -25.20
C ILE A 161 11.70 10.81 -24.91
N ILE A 162 12.05 9.65 -25.47
CA ILE A 162 13.42 9.08 -25.36
C ILE A 162 14.45 10.04 -25.94
N PHE A 163 14.18 10.58 -27.13
CA PHE A 163 15.06 11.55 -27.77
C PHE A 163 15.23 12.83 -26.94
N THR A 164 14.14 13.32 -26.35
CA THR A 164 14.14 14.49 -25.47
C THR A 164 14.99 14.25 -24.22
N ILE A 165 14.80 13.11 -23.54
CA ILE A 165 15.56 12.75 -22.35
C ILE A 165 17.05 12.61 -22.67
N LYS A 166 17.41 11.92 -23.76
CA LYS A 166 18.80 11.70 -24.19
C LYS A 166 19.57 13.00 -24.44
N LYS A 167 18.88 14.05 -24.91
CA LYS A 167 19.50 15.37 -25.16
C LYS A 167 19.85 16.15 -23.90
N ASN A 168 19.32 15.76 -22.74
CA ASN A 168 19.52 16.47 -21.49
C ASN A 168 20.53 15.72 -20.60
N PRO A 169 21.79 16.20 -20.50
CA PRO A 169 22.83 15.51 -19.73
C PRO A 169 22.59 15.53 -18.21
N HIS A 170 21.61 16.31 -17.73
CA HIS A 170 21.23 16.34 -16.31
C HIS A 170 20.17 15.30 -15.95
N LEU A 171 19.68 14.52 -16.93
CA LEU A 171 18.72 13.45 -16.71
C LEU A 171 19.40 12.09 -16.92
N TYR A 172 19.13 11.17 -16.02
CA TYR A 172 19.54 9.78 -16.14
C TYR A 172 18.29 8.90 -16.18
N LEU A 173 18.00 8.30 -17.34
CA LEU A 173 16.86 7.39 -17.45
C LEU A 173 17.17 6.09 -16.71
N GLN A 174 16.64 5.94 -15.49
CA GLN A 174 16.92 4.80 -14.62
C GLN A 174 16.05 3.60 -14.97
N SER A 175 14.76 3.83 -15.26
CA SER A 175 13.86 2.78 -15.70
C SER A 175 12.77 3.26 -16.64
N VAL A 176 12.17 2.30 -17.35
CA VAL A 176 10.95 2.46 -18.12
C VAL A 176 9.95 1.41 -17.65
N PHE A 177 8.71 1.79 -17.39
CA PHE A 177 7.76 0.89 -16.78
C PHE A 177 6.31 1.18 -17.14
N SER A 178 5.44 0.19 -16.92
CA SER A 178 3.98 0.34 -16.98
C SER A 178 3.33 -0.38 -15.78
N HIS A 179 2.01 -0.44 -15.72
CA HIS A 179 1.24 -1.11 -14.67
C HIS A 179 0.18 -2.05 -15.25
N LEU A 180 0.15 -3.28 -14.77
CA LEU A 180 -0.89 -4.24 -15.12
C LEU A 180 -2.22 -3.80 -14.50
N ALA A 181 -3.28 -3.78 -15.31
CA ALA A 181 -4.60 -3.34 -14.86
C ALA A 181 -5.48 -4.50 -14.35
N ALA A 182 -5.24 -5.74 -14.81
CA ALA A 182 -6.09 -6.88 -14.51
C ALA A 182 -5.32 -8.13 -14.04
N SER A 183 -4.16 -7.94 -13.40
CA SER A 183 -3.29 -9.03 -12.93
C SER A 183 -3.98 -10.03 -12.02
N ASP A 184 -5.06 -9.66 -11.33
CA ASP A 184 -5.73 -10.48 -10.32
C ASP A 184 -7.03 -11.12 -10.86
N LYS A 185 -7.29 -10.99 -12.16
CA LYS A 185 -8.54 -11.43 -12.80
C LYS A 185 -8.24 -12.37 -13.97
N PRO A 186 -8.35 -13.70 -13.78
CA PRO A 186 -8.07 -14.69 -14.82
C PRO A 186 -8.82 -14.48 -16.14
N ALA A 187 -10.03 -13.93 -16.07
CA ALA A 187 -10.83 -13.59 -17.26
C ALA A 187 -10.17 -12.56 -18.20
N PHE A 188 -9.16 -11.82 -17.74
CA PHE A 188 -8.47 -10.77 -18.49
C PHE A 188 -6.97 -11.08 -18.69
N ASP A 189 -6.59 -12.36 -18.66
CA ASP A 189 -5.19 -12.75 -18.84
C ASP A 189 -4.65 -12.42 -20.24
N GLU A 190 -5.49 -12.53 -21.28
CA GLU A 190 -5.11 -12.13 -22.64
C GLU A 190 -4.80 -10.63 -22.73
N PHE A 191 -5.67 -9.80 -22.15
CA PHE A 191 -5.44 -8.36 -22.04
C PHE A 191 -4.13 -8.06 -21.27
N THR A 192 -3.90 -8.75 -20.15
CA THR A 192 -2.67 -8.62 -19.36
C THR A 192 -1.42 -8.96 -20.20
N ARG A 193 -1.47 -10.02 -21.02
CA ARG A 193 -0.37 -10.38 -21.93
C ARG A 193 -0.14 -9.37 -23.03
N GLU A 194 -1.18 -8.71 -23.53
CA GLU A 194 -1.03 -7.61 -24.47
C GLU A 194 -0.29 -6.42 -23.82
N GLN A 195 -0.59 -6.09 -22.55
CA GLN A 195 0.18 -5.07 -21.82
C GLN A 195 1.68 -5.42 -21.70
N ILE A 196 1.99 -6.70 -21.49
CA ILE A 196 3.37 -7.21 -21.40
C ILE A 196 4.07 -7.06 -22.76
N LYS A 197 3.38 -7.44 -23.85
CA LYS A 197 3.90 -7.31 -25.21
C LYS A 197 4.20 -5.86 -25.58
N GLN A 198 3.32 -4.92 -25.23
CA GLN A 198 3.54 -3.50 -25.48
C GLN A 198 4.79 -2.96 -24.75
N LEU A 199 4.98 -3.32 -23.48
CA LEU A 199 6.20 -2.91 -22.77
C LEU A 199 7.46 -3.56 -23.37
N THR A 200 7.36 -4.80 -23.86
CA THR A 200 8.46 -5.45 -24.59
C THR A 200 8.82 -4.68 -25.87
N GLN A 201 7.84 -4.18 -26.63
CA GLN A 201 8.09 -3.32 -27.79
C GLN A 201 8.78 -2.01 -27.41
N VAL A 202 8.36 -1.37 -26.30
CA VAL A 202 9.06 -0.18 -25.75
C VAL A 202 10.50 -0.51 -25.39
N LYS A 203 10.74 -1.68 -24.80
CA LYS A 203 12.09 -2.15 -24.48
C LYS A 203 12.94 -2.24 -25.73
N GLU A 204 12.43 -2.85 -26.79
CA GLU A 204 13.12 -2.94 -28.09
C GLU A 204 13.47 -1.57 -28.67
N LEU A 205 12.56 -0.59 -28.60
CA LEU A 205 12.79 0.79 -29.06
C LEU A 205 13.87 1.52 -28.25
N THR A 206 14.13 1.08 -27.01
CA THR A 206 15.09 1.70 -26.10
C THR A 206 16.50 1.10 -26.21
N ILE A 207 16.64 -0.09 -26.81
CA ILE A 207 17.95 -0.76 -26.98
C ILE A 207 18.91 0.14 -27.78
N GLY A 208 20.12 0.33 -27.25
CA GLY A 208 21.16 1.13 -27.89
C GLY A 208 20.94 2.64 -27.87
N GLN A 209 19.85 3.13 -27.24
CA GLN A 209 19.60 4.57 -27.14
C GLN A 209 20.42 5.25 -26.04
N PHE A 210 20.87 4.50 -25.03
CA PHE A 210 21.62 5.01 -23.89
C PHE A 210 22.86 4.16 -23.62
N ASP A 211 23.91 4.77 -23.08
CA ASP A 211 25.21 4.12 -22.81
C ASP A 211 25.21 3.30 -21.50
N HIS A 212 24.06 3.19 -20.84
CA HIS A 212 23.86 2.48 -19.58
C HIS A 212 22.63 1.57 -19.63
N LYS A 213 22.57 0.60 -18.70
CA LYS A 213 21.41 -0.30 -18.58
C LYS A 213 20.20 0.45 -18.04
N ILE A 214 19.08 0.37 -18.77
CA ILE A 214 17.77 0.84 -18.33
C ILE A 214 17.00 -0.35 -17.77
N LEU A 215 16.45 -0.20 -16.57
CA LEU A 215 15.60 -1.22 -15.96
C LEU A 215 14.21 -1.20 -16.57
N PHE A 216 13.61 -2.37 -16.77
CA PHE A 216 12.20 -2.51 -17.13
C PHE A 216 11.43 -3.20 -16.01
N HIS A 217 10.23 -2.70 -15.71
CA HIS A 217 9.37 -3.31 -14.71
C HIS A 217 7.89 -3.19 -15.05
N LEU A 218 7.11 -4.22 -14.73
CA LEU A 218 5.67 -4.25 -15.04
C LEU A 218 4.85 -4.88 -13.93
N ALA A 219 5.24 -6.07 -13.48
CA ALA A 219 4.53 -6.84 -12.48
C ALA A 219 4.29 -6.05 -11.18
N ASN A 220 3.02 -5.96 -10.80
CA ASN A 220 2.55 -5.73 -9.43
C ASN A 220 2.48 -7.07 -8.67
N SER A 221 1.98 -7.11 -7.43
CA SER A 221 1.89 -8.35 -6.63
C SER A 221 1.28 -9.53 -7.39
N GLY A 222 0.10 -9.37 -8.01
CA GLY A 222 -0.52 -10.45 -8.79
C GLY A 222 0.24 -10.81 -10.07
N GLY A 223 0.86 -9.81 -10.71
CA GLY A 223 1.75 -10.01 -11.85
C GLY A 223 2.93 -10.91 -11.51
N ILE A 224 3.54 -10.73 -10.34
CA ILE A 224 4.66 -11.56 -9.88
C ILE A 224 4.22 -13.02 -9.78
N SER A 225 3.04 -13.26 -9.23
CA SER A 225 2.53 -14.60 -8.99
C SER A 225 2.13 -15.36 -10.24
N ARG A 226 1.49 -14.66 -11.19
CA ARG A 226 0.73 -15.27 -12.29
C ARG A 226 1.41 -15.14 -13.66
N PHE A 227 2.31 -14.16 -13.83
CA PHE A 227 2.92 -13.85 -15.13
C PHE A 227 4.46 -13.71 -14.98
N PRO A 228 5.21 -14.82 -14.93
CA PRO A 228 6.67 -14.81 -14.91
C PRO A 228 7.31 -13.97 -16.03
N GLU A 229 6.68 -13.93 -17.20
CA GLU A 229 7.11 -13.11 -18.34
C GLU A 229 6.99 -11.60 -18.10
N ALA A 230 6.23 -11.15 -17.09
CA ALA A 230 6.07 -9.75 -16.70
C ALA A 230 7.12 -9.25 -15.68
N HIS A 231 8.06 -10.12 -15.27
CA HIS A 231 9.04 -9.79 -14.23
C HIS A 231 10.11 -8.79 -14.72
N PHE A 232 10.50 -8.87 -15.99
CA PHE A 232 11.53 -8.04 -16.60
C PHE A 232 12.81 -7.94 -15.74
N ASP A 233 13.30 -6.73 -15.45
CA ASP A 233 14.49 -6.48 -14.66
C ASP A 233 14.16 -6.20 -13.18
N MET A 234 12.93 -5.80 -12.88
CA MET A 234 12.47 -5.46 -11.54
C MET A 234 10.96 -5.70 -11.38
N VAL A 235 10.53 -6.14 -10.21
CA VAL A 235 9.12 -6.28 -9.85
C VAL A 235 8.70 -5.31 -8.76
N ARG A 236 7.40 -4.98 -8.69
CA ARG A 236 6.86 -4.07 -7.69
C ARG A 236 5.90 -4.80 -6.76
N ILE A 237 6.26 -4.91 -5.49
CA ILE A 237 5.45 -5.59 -4.48
C ILE A 237 4.80 -4.56 -3.55
N GLY A 238 3.47 -4.62 -3.42
CA GLY A 238 2.70 -3.71 -2.54
C GLY A 238 1.88 -4.49 -1.53
N ILE A 239 0.56 -4.54 -1.73
CA ILE A 239 -0.41 -5.24 -0.85
C ILE A 239 -0.07 -6.72 -0.59
N GLY A 240 0.71 -7.35 -1.48
CA GLY A 240 1.18 -8.73 -1.32
C GLY A 240 2.10 -8.90 -0.11
N MET A 241 2.87 -7.87 0.27
CA MET A 241 3.66 -7.88 1.51
C MET A 241 2.77 -7.99 2.75
N TYR A 242 1.54 -7.49 2.68
CA TYR A 242 0.62 -7.41 3.82
C TYR A 242 -0.32 -8.61 3.94
N GLY A 243 -0.13 -9.65 3.12
CA GLY A 243 -0.98 -10.83 3.13
C GLY A 243 -2.14 -10.81 2.14
N ILE A 244 -2.26 -9.78 1.30
CA ILE A 244 -3.37 -9.63 0.37
C ILE A 244 -2.93 -9.95 -1.06
N GLY A 245 -3.56 -10.96 -1.67
CA GLY A 245 -3.31 -11.29 -3.08
C GLY A 245 -3.68 -12.73 -3.41
N ASP A 246 -2.81 -13.35 -4.22
CA ASP A 246 -2.96 -14.72 -4.70
C ASP A 246 -3.06 -15.74 -3.55
N MET A 247 -4.20 -16.41 -3.43
CA MET A 247 -4.46 -17.39 -2.39
C MET A 247 -3.52 -18.60 -2.47
N GLU A 248 -2.99 -18.93 -3.65
CA GLU A 248 -2.05 -20.05 -3.82
C GLU A 248 -0.71 -19.80 -3.13
N MET A 249 -0.36 -18.53 -2.89
CA MET A 249 0.88 -18.18 -2.21
C MET A 249 0.83 -18.36 -0.69
N GLN A 250 -0.36 -18.61 -0.12
CA GLN A 250 -0.56 -18.74 1.34
C GLN A 250 0.11 -17.60 2.09
N LEU A 251 -0.17 -16.35 1.69
CA LEU A 251 0.47 -15.18 2.30
C LEU A 251 0.03 -15.03 3.77
N ASP A 252 0.95 -14.58 4.62
CA ASP A 252 0.69 -14.35 6.03
C ASP A 252 -0.02 -12.98 6.18
N ASN A 253 -1.16 -12.91 6.86
CA ASN A 253 -1.76 -11.60 7.15
C ASN A 253 -0.82 -10.83 8.08
N ALA A 254 -0.44 -9.62 7.67
CA ALA A 254 0.47 -8.79 8.42
C ALA A 254 -0.20 -7.73 9.29
N VAL A 255 -1.53 -7.60 9.22
CA VAL A 255 -2.26 -6.48 9.84
C VAL A 255 -3.43 -6.98 10.68
N ARG A 256 -3.52 -6.46 11.90
CA ARG A 256 -4.59 -6.74 12.85
C ARG A 256 -5.12 -5.43 13.42
N LEU A 257 -6.43 -5.24 13.38
CA LEU A 257 -7.10 -4.09 13.99
C LEU A 257 -7.95 -4.57 15.16
N LYS A 258 -7.63 -4.07 16.35
CA LYS A 258 -8.37 -4.35 17.57
C LYS A 258 -8.81 -3.06 18.26
N SER A 259 -9.89 -3.17 19.01
CA SER A 259 -10.43 -2.14 19.89
C SER A 259 -10.85 -2.81 21.20
N VAL A 260 -11.60 -2.10 22.04
CA VAL A 260 -12.10 -2.61 23.30
C VAL A 260 -13.58 -2.33 23.48
N LEU A 261 -14.22 -3.19 24.27
CA LEU A 261 -15.59 -3.02 24.70
C LEU A 261 -15.66 -2.00 25.84
N VAL A 262 -16.11 -0.77 25.59
CA VAL A 262 -16.08 0.31 26.60
C VAL A 262 -17.29 0.32 27.52
N GLN A 263 -18.42 -0.22 27.05
CA GLN A 263 -19.64 -0.25 27.86
C GLN A 263 -20.54 -1.40 27.45
N ILE A 264 -21.17 -2.04 28.44
CA ILE A 264 -22.27 -2.99 28.22
C ILE A 264 -23.56 -2.43 28.82
N ARG A 265 -24.66 -2.50 28.08
CA ARG A 265 -25.99 -2.11 28.56
C ARG A 265 -27.08 -3.04 28.07
N GLU A 266 -28.13 -3.21 28.87
CA GLU A 266 -29.35 -3.87 28.40
C GLU A 266 -30.24 -2.85 27.67
N VAL A 267 -30.55 -3.12 26.40
CA VAL A 267 -31.53 -2.37 25.61
C VAL A 267 -32.85 -3.14 25.63
N LYS A 268 -33.93 -2.49 26.06
CA LYS A 268 -35.23 -3.14 26.21
C LYS A 268 -35.89 -3.33 24.86
N LYS A 269 -36.76 -4.34 24.75
CA LYS A 269 -37.62 -4.54 23.58
C LYS A 269 -38.36 -3.24 23.22
N GLY A 270 -38.26 -2.83 21.95
CA GLY A 270 -38.88 -1.62 21.40
C GLY A 270 -38.01 -0.35 21.47
N ASP A 271 -36.94 -0.35 22.26
CA ASP A 271 -35.94 0.72 22.23
C ASP A 271 -35.05 0.59 20.99
N SER A 272 -34.41 1.70 20.61
CA SER A 272 -33.58 1.77 19.41
C SER A 272 -32.12 2.12 19.72
N VAL A 273 -31.22 1.74 18.82
CA VAL A 273 -29.78 1.97 18.93
C VAL A 273 -29.27 2.82 17.76
N GLY A 274 -28.39 3.77 18.07
CA GLY A 274 -27.69 4.58 17.08
C GLY A 274 -28.50 5.72 16.46
N TYR A 275 -27.90 6.40 15.49
CA TYR A 275 -28.53 7.49 14.76
C TYR A 275 -29.77 7.00 13.98
N ASN A 276 -30.72 7.90 13.78
CA ASN A 276 -31.97 7.64 13.04
C ASN A 276 -32.83 6.50 13.59
N ARG A 277 -32.51 5.97 14.78
CA ARG A 277 -33.17 4.79 15.35
C ARG A 277 -33.15 3.61 14.37
N SER A 278 -32.04 3.46 13.62
CA SER A 278 -31.94 2.55 12.47
C SER A 278 -32.03 1.07 12.85
N TRP A 279 -31.77 0.75 14.11
CA TRP A 279 -32.00 -0.57 14.69
C TRP A 279 -32.95 -0.48 15.89
N ILE A 280 -33.93 -1.38 15.95
CA ILE A 280 -34.91 -1.49 17.04
C ILE A 280 -34.80 -2.88 17.66
N ALA A 281 -34.74 -2.94 18.98
CA ALA A 281 -34.61 -4.20 19.70
C ALA A 281 -35.91 -5.01 19.65
N GLU A 282 -35.87 -6.21 19.07
CA GLU A 282 -37.03 -7.12 19.01
C GLU A 282 -37.31 -7.83 20.36
N LYS A 283 -36.28 -7.88 21.21
CA LYS A 283 -36.27 -8.45 22.56
C LYS A 283 -35.34 -7.62 23.45
N ASN A 284 -35.30 -7.91 24.74
CA ASN A 284 -34.24 -7.37 25.58
C ASN A 284 -32.89 -7.90 25.08
N THR A 285 -31.99 -6.99 24.73
CA THR A 285 -30.73 -7.31 24.08
C THR A 285 -29.58 -6.68 24.86
N PRO A 286 -28.56 -7.46 25.27
CA PRO A 286 -27.31 -6.89 25.76
C PRO A 286 -26.57 -6.26 24.58
N VAL A 287 -26.26 -4.98 24.70
CA VAL A 287 -25.58 -4.19 23.68
C VAL A 287 -24.23 -3.73 24.21
N GLY A 288 -23.20 -4.02 23.43
CA GLY A 288 -21.85 -3.54 23.63
C GLY A 288 -21.59 -2.25 22.88
N VAL A 289 -20.84 -1.33 23.49
CA VAL A 289 -20.27 -0.15 22.81
C VAL A 289 -18.78 -0.40 22.62
N VAL A 290 -18.29 -0.27 21.39
CA VAL A 290 -16.88 -0.49 21.02
C VAL A 290 -16.25 0.85 20.64
N SER A 291 -15.02 1.11 21.10
CA SER A 291 -14.30 2.38 20.88
C SER A 291 -13.72 2.52 19.46
N ILE A 292 -14.48 2.20 18.43
CA ILE A 292 -14.09 2.39 17.03
C ILE A 292 -15.27 2.92 16.21
N GLY A 293 -15.02 3.96 15.43
CA GLY A 293 -16.03 4.56 14.54
C GLY A 293 -15.53 4.85 13.13
N TYR A 294 -16.34 5.58 12.37
CA TYR A 294 -15.99 5.91 10.98
C TYR A 294 -14.84 6.91 10.87
N ALA A 295 -14.51 7.68 11.93
CA ALA A 295 -13.33 8.53 11.96
C ALA A 295 -12.03 7.69 12.01
N ASP A 296 -12.10 6.48 12.57
CA ASP A 296 -11.00 5.50 12.62
C ASP A 296 -10.93 4.63 11.36
N GLY A 297 -11.89 4.75 10.45
CA GLY A 297 -11.97 3.99 9.20
C GLY A 297 -13.01 2.87 9.16
N LEU A 298 -13.75 2.61 10.25
CA LEU A 298 -14.86 1.65 10.24
C LEU A 298 -16.07 2.25 9.49
N LEU A 299 -16.24 1.88 8.23
CA LEU A 299 -17.22 2.50 7.34
C LEU A 299 -18.64 2.46 7.92
N ARG A 300 -19.36 3.60 7.86
CA ARG A 300 -20.77 3.69 8.28
C ARG A 300 -21.68 2.68 7.59
N ALA A 301 -21.32 2.28 6.36
CA ALA A 301 -22.02 1.26 5.60
C ALA A 301 -21.94 -0.17 6.20
N LEU A 302 -21.05 -0.42 7.16
CA LEU A 302 -20.93 -1.72 7.84
C LEU A 302 -21.93 -1.89 9.00
N GLY A 303 -22.54 -0.80 9.44
CA GLY A 303 -23.59 -0.83 10.47
C GLY A 303 -24.89 -1.50 9.99
N ASN A 304 -25.83 -1.66 10.91
CA ASN A 304 -27.12 -2.32 10.71
C ASN A 304 -26.98 -3.79 10.23
N GLN A 305 -26.14 -4.55 10.93
CA GLN A 305 -25.89 -5.99 10.78
C GLN A 305 -25.26 -6.39 9.44
N ARG A 306 -24.56 -5.44 8.78
CA ARG A 306 -23.87 -5.72 7.51
C ARG A 306 -22.46 -6.26 7.70
N ALA A 307 -21.88 -6.10 8.90
CA ALA A 307 -20.62 -6.70 9.28
C ALA A 307 -20.65 -7.18 10.74
N ASN A 308 -19.70 -8.05 11.06
CA ASN A 308 -19.46 -8.53 12.42
C ASN A 308 -18.09 -8.03 12.90
N LEU A 309 -17.99 -7.76 14.20
CA LEU A 309 -16.73 -7.77 14.92
C LEU A 309 -16.60 -9.11 15.66
N PHE A 310 -15.50 -9.34 16.38
CA PHE A 310 -15.28 -10.60 17.08
C PHE A 310 -14.84 -10.37 18.52
N ILE A 311 -15.48 -11.07 19.44
CA ILE A 311 -15.15 -11.06 20.88
C ILE A 311 -14.97 -12.52 21.31
N ASN A 312 -13.81 -12.85 21.89
CA ASN A 312 -13.44 -14.23 22.25
C ASN A 312 -13.58 -15.22 21.08
N GLY A 313 -13.34 -14.77 19.84
CA GLY A 313 -13.49 -15.57 18.61
C GLY A 313 -14.93 -15.74 18.12
N TYR A 314 -15.92 -15.17 18.81
CA TYR A 314 -17.32 -15.25 18.40
C TYR A 314 -17.74 -13.98 17.65
N PRO A 315 -18.45 -14.11 16.51
CA PRO A 315 -18.94 -12.97 15.76
C PRO A 315 -20.03 -12.22 16.53
N VAL A 316 -19.91 -10.91 16.58
CA VAL A 316 -20.90 -9.98 17.15
C VAL A 316 -21.32 -8.96 16.08
N PRO A 317 -22.60 -8.95 15.65
CA PRO A 317 -23.04 -8.09 14.57
C PRO A 317 -23.08 -6.63 15.02
N ILE A 318 -22.64 -5.71 14.15
CA ILE A 318 -22.73 -4.28 14.39
C ILE A 318 -24.19 -3.85 14.26
N ILE A 319 -24.80 -3.33 15.32
CA ILE A 319 -26.19 -2.87 15.34
C ILE A 319 -26.28 -1.34 15.32
N GLY A 320 -27.29 -0.82 14.63
CA GLY A 320 -27.42 0.60 14.38
C GLY A 320 -26.36 1.14 13.41
N ASP A 321 -26.42 2.44 13.14
CA ASP A 321 -25.38 3.13 12.39
C ASP A 321 -24.06 3.20 13.18
N VAL A 322 -22.93 3.00 12.51
CA VAL A 322 -21.61 3.31 13.07
C VAL A 322 -21.51 4.82 13.29
N CYS A 323 -21.11 5.23 14.50
CA CYS A 323 -20.92 6.63 14.90
C CYS A 323 -19.49 7.11 14.55
N MET A 324 -19.19 8.38 14.84
CA MET A 324 -17.89 8.98 14.52
C MET A 324 -16.75 8.23 15.19
N ASP A 325 -16.87 8.00 16.50
CA ASP A 325 -15.78 7.44 17.33
C ASP A 325 -16.13 6.06 17.93
N MET A 326 -17.35 5.57 17.72
CA MET A 326 -17.86 4.35 18.36
C MET A 326 -18.83 3.58 17.47
N CYS A 327 -19.02 2.30 17.77
CA CYS A 327 -20.09 1.49 17.21
C CYS A 327 -20.74 0.62 18.30
N MET A 328 -21.92 0.08 17.98
CA MET A 328 -22.65 -0.79 18.90
C MET A 328 -22.72 -2.20 18.33
N VAL A 329 -22.60 -3.21 19.18
CA VAL A 329 -22.67 -4.62 18.81
C VAL A 329 -23.71 -5.36 19.64
N ASP A 330 -24.38 -6.34 19.04
CA ASP A 330 -25.27 -7.26 19.77
C ASP A 330 -24.42 -8.33 20.48
N LEU A 331 -24.53 -8.40 21.81
CA LEU A 331 -23.82 -9.36 22.65
C LEU A 331 -24.68 -10.57 23.04
N THR A 332 -25.81 -10.79 22.36
CA THR A 332 -26.72 -11.90 22.67
C THR A 332 -25.97 -13.23 22.59
N GLY A 333 -25.90 -13.94 23.72
CA GLY A 333 -25.23 -15.23 23.81
C GLY A 333 -23.70 -15.16 23.94
N ILE A 334 -23.14 -13.96 24.05
CA ILE A 334 -21.70 -13.73 24.24
C ILE A 334 -21.44 -13.39 25.70
N ASN A 335 -20.49 -14.10 26.31
CA ASN A 335 -19.95 -13.71 27.61
C ASN A 335 -18.82 -12.71 27.39
N ALA A 336 -19.10 -11.43 27.64
CA ALA A 336 -18.17 -10.32 27.47
C ALA A 336 -18.21 -9.41 28.69
N MET A 337 -17.07 -8.77 28.98
CA MET A 337 -16.90 -7.76 30.02
C MET A 337 -16.33 -6.48 29.43
N GLU A 338 -16.59 -5.36 30.10
CA GLU A 338 -15.96 -4.09 29.74
C GLU A 338 -14.43 -4.23 29.80
N ASN A 339 -13.74 -3.65 28.82
CA ASN A 339 -12.31 -3.80 28.49
C ASN A 339 -11.90 -5.12 27.85
N ASP A 340 -12.83 -6.01 27.48
CA ASP A 340 -12.50 -7.14 26.61
C ASP A 340 -12.04 -6.64 25.23
N ASP A 341 -11.04 -7.31 24.66
CA ASP A 341 -10.56 -7.06 23.30
C ASP A 341 -11.67 -7.38 22.28
N VAL A 342 -11.85 -6.45 21.35
CA VAL A 342 -12.74 -6.59 20.21
C VAL A 342 -11.90 -6.58 18.94
N ILE A 343 -11.94 -7.68 18.19
CA ILE A 343 -11.23 -7.80 16.92
C ILE A 343 -12.13 -7.28 15.80
N VAL A 344 -11.60 -6.35 15.01
CA VAL A 344 -12.26 -5.86 13.79
C VAL A 344 -11.84 -6.73 12.62
N PHE A 345 -10.54 -6.95 12.46
CA PHE A 345 -9.97 -7.95 11.55
C PHE A 345 -8.59 -8.39 12.04
N ASP A 346 -8.21 -9.63 11.74
CA ASP A 346 -6.93 -10.25 12.09
C ASP A 346 -6.56 -11.38 11.11
N GLU A 347 -5.64 -12.28 11.49
CA GLU A 347 -5.21 -13.39 10.63
C GLU A 347 -6.32 -14.42 10.36
N GLU A 348 -7.28 -14.59 11.27
CA GLU A 348 -8.40 -15.52 11.13
C GLU A 348 -9.61 -14.85 10.46
N HIS A 349 -9.84 -13.58 10.76
CA HIS A 349 -10.96 -12.76 10.31
C HIS A 349 -10.44 -11.64 9.42
N THR A 350 -10.16 -11.96 8.15
CA THR A 350 -9.45 -11.03 7.26
C THR A 350 -10.28 -9.80 6.90
N VAL A 351 -9.60 -8.69 6.57
CA VAL A 351 -10.26 -7.44 6.12
C VAL A 351 -11.18 -7.63 4.91
N SER A 352 -10.94 -8.65 4.08
CA SER A 352 -11.76 -8.97 2.90
C SER A 352 -13.10 -9.63 3.24
N GLN A 353 -13.30 -10.03 4.51
CA GLN A 353 -14.53 -10.65 5.01
C GLN A 353 -15.46 -9.66 5.74
N LEU A 354 -14.98 -8.44 5.98
CA LEU A 354 -15.79 -7.30 6.44
C LEU A 354 -16.63 -6.73 5.30
#